data_AF-A0A258MD96-F1
#
_entry.id   AF-A0A258MD96-F1
#
_cell.length_a   1.000
_cell.length_b   1.000
_cell.length_c   1.000
_cell.angle_alpha   90.00
_cell.angle_beta   90.00
_cell.angle_gamma   90.00
#
_symmetry.space_group_name_H-M   'P 1'
#
loop_
_entity.id
_entity.type
_entity.pdbx_description
1 polymer ?
#
loop_
_entity_poly.entity_id
_entity_poly.type
_entity_poly.pdbx_seq_one_letter_code
_entity_poly.pdbx_strand_id
1 'polypeptide(L)'
;MKWLSPYYLMLFGSMGILSLLQAQETLPNFKVKDLGKQGVQVSWLNPFKTCMQLSVQRSTDSIQFKTILNAQTPNMYDNGFVDKAPTERPLYYRINYVLDGGKFYFSTIQSTGLSLEPIPSTTVWKPSKFVYCNGKGTPTIQLP
;
A
#
# COMPACT_ATOMS: atom_id res chain seq x y z
N MET A 1 30.07 -58.93 5.57
CA MET A 1 29.70 -57.54 5.23
C MET A 1 28.56 -57.59 4.24
N LYS A 2 27.33 -57.29 4.68
CA LYS A 2 26.14 -57.35 3.82
C LYS A 2 26.02 -56.01 3.10
N TRP A 3 26.16 -56.03 1.78
CA TRP A 3 26.06 -54.87 0.91
C TRP A 3 24.63 -54.32 0.94
N LEU A 4 24.47 -53.06 1.32
CA LEU A 4 23.17 -52.37 1.29
C LEU A 4 22.72 -52.22 -0.16
N SER A 5 21.46 -52.59 -0.41
CA SER A 5 20.84 -52.67 -1.73
C SER A 5 20.71 -51.28 -2.40
N PRO A 6 20.96 -51.15 -3.72
CA PRO A 6 20.98 -49.85 -4.43
C PRO A 6 19.64 -49.10 -4.42
N TYR A 7 18.54 -49.75 -4.05
CA TYR A 7 17.22 -49.13 -3.93
C TYR A 7 17.12 -48.11 -2.79
N TYR A 8 17.99 -48.20 -1.78
CA TYR A 8 18.03 -47.21 -0.69
C TYR A 8 18.52 -45.84 -1.16
N LEU A 9 19.44 -45.77 -2.14
CA LEU A 9 19.91 -44.50 -2.70
C LEU A 9 18.84 -43.78 -3.53
N MET A 10 17.89 -44.51 -4.12
CA MET A 10 16.77 -43.91 -4.85
C MET A 10 15.68 -43.34 -3.93
N LEU A 11 15.51 -43.90 -2.72
CA LEU A 11 14.53 -43.40 -1.74
C LEU A 11 15.00 -42.16 -0.97
N PHE A 12 16.31 -41.89 -0.90
CA PHE A 12 16.84 -40.68 -0.26
C PHE A 12 16.98 -39.48 -1.22
N GLY A 13 16.90 -39.68 -2.53
CA GLY A 13 16.98 -38.61 -3.53
C GLY A 13 15.69 -37.80 -3.74
N SER A 14 14.54 -38.29 -3.27
CA SER A 14 13.24 -37.65 -3.53
C SER A 14 12.79 -36.65 -2.45
N MET A 15 13.55 -36.47 -1.37
CA MET A 15 13.15 -35.68 -0.19
C MET A 15 13.97 -34.40 -0.03
N GLY A 16 14.17 -33.65 -1.11
CA GLY A 16 15.13 -32.55 -1.10
C GLY A 16 14.87 -31.41 -2.07
N ILE A 17 13.62 -31.12 -2.42
CA ILE A 17 13.27 -29.88 -3.13
C ILE A 17 11.98 -29.31 -2.54
N LEU A 18 12.05 -28.81 -1.31
CA LEU A 18 11.09 -27.82 -0.83
C LEU A 18 11.53 -26.47 -1.40
N SER A 19 11.11 -26.21 -2.63
CA SER A 19 11.31 -24.94 -3.30
C SER A 19 10.76 -23.82 -2.42
N LEU A 20 11.61 -22.82 -2.15
CA LEU A 20 11.20 -21.53 -1.63
C LEU A 20 10.18 -20.95 -2.61
N LEU A 21 8.89 -21.07 -2.29
CA LEU A 21 7.82 -20.36 -2.99
C LEU A 21 8.01 -18.88 -2.69
N GLN A 22 8.78 -18.18 -3.51
CA GLN A 22 8.67 -16.73 -3.63
C GLN A 22 7.27 -16.48 -4.18
N ALA A 23 6.35 -15.99 -3.34
CA ALA A 23 5.06 -15.55 -3.82
C ALA A 23 5.31 -14.53 -4.94
N GLN A 24 4.81 -14.81 -6.15
CA GLN A 24 4.90 -13.88 -7.26
C GLN A 24 4.20 -12.59 -6.81
N GLU A 25 4.88 -11.45 -6.95
CA GLU A 25 4.23 -10.15 -6.81
C GLU A 25 2.96 -10.13 -7.65
N THR A 26 1.80 -9.98 -7.00
CA THR A 26 0.50 -10.05 -7.68
C THR A 26 0.36 -8.86 -8.62
N LEU A 27 0.66 -9.07 -9.89
CA LEU A 27 0.32 -8.12 -10.94
C LEU A 27 -1.21 -7.95 -11.01
N PRO A 28 -1.69 -6.72 -11.29
CA PRO A 28 -0.93 -5.49 -11.55
C PRO A 28 -0.50 -4.81 -10.25
N ASN A 29 0.81 -4.74 -10.03
CA ASN A 29 1.39 -3.96 -8.96
C ASN A 29 1.72 -2.56 -9.49
N PHE A 30 1.33 -1.56 -8.71
CA PHE A 30 1.73 -0.17 -8.91
C PHE A 30 2.31 0.35 -7.60
N LYS A 31 3.13 1.38 -7.71
CA LYS A 31 3.89 1.95 -6.61
C LYS A 31 3.48 3.41 -6.42
N VAL A 32 3.38 3.79 -5.16
CA VAL A 32 3.16 5.16 -4.72
C VAL A 32 4.38 5.57 -3.91
N LYS A 33 5.01 6.68 -4.29
CA LYS A 33 6.20 7.21 -3.64
C LYS A 33 5.99 8.69 -3.32
N ASP A 34 6.05 9.04 -2.05
CA ASP A 34 6.03 10.43 -1.62
C ASP A 34 7.35 11.12 -2.00
N LEU A 35 7.27 12.24 -2.72
CA LEU A 35 8.40 13.09 -3.10
C LEU A 35 8.42 14.42 -2.31
N GLY A 36 7.67 14.50 -1.21
CA GLY A 36 7.53 15.69 -0.38
C GLY A 36 6.90 16.85 -1.14
N LYS A 37 7.58 17.99 -1.19
CA LYS A 37 7.10 19.20 -1.89
C LYS A 37 6.89 19.00 -3.39
N GLN A 38 7.46 17.95 -3.98
CA GLN A 38 7.30 17.66 -5.40
C GLN A 38 6.01 16.86 -5.69
N GLY A 39 5.28 16.42 -4.65
CA GLY A 39 4.04 15.66 -4.77
C GLY A 39 4.27 14.15 -4.63
N VAL A 40 3.38 13.36 -5.22
CA VAL A 40 3.37 11.90 -5.10
C VAL A 40 3.60 11.29 -6.46
N GLN A 41 4.68 10.52 -6.59
CA GLN A 41 4.91 9.71 -7.79
C GLN A 41 4.04 8.45 -7.73
N VAL A 42 3.25 8.26 -8.78
CA VAL A 42 2.47 7.04 -8.99
C VAL A 42 2.96 6.38 -10.28
N SER A 43 3.45 5.16 -10.19
CA SER A 43 4.01 4.40 -11.32
C SER A 43 3.46 2.99 -11.34
N TRP A 44 3.21 2.43 -12.51
CA TRP A 44 2.60 1.10 -12.65
C TRP A 44 3.23 0.26 -13.74
N LEU A 45 3.17 -1.05 -13.53
CA LEU A 45 3.42 -2.02 -14.59
C LEU A 45 2.09 -2.61 -15.05
N ASN A 46 1.74 -2.42 -16.32
CA ASN A 46 0.52 -2.97 -16.90
C ASN A 46 0.78 -4.35 -17.56
N PRO A 47 0.28 -5.46 -16.99
CA PRO A 47 0.41 -6.79 -17.59
C PRO A 47 -0.56 -7.00 -18.77
N PHE A 48 -1.60 -6.18 -18.92
CA PHE A 48 -2.69 -6.40 -19.85
C PHE A 48 -2.43 -5.76 -21.22
N LYS A 49 -2.10 -6.59 -22.21
CA LYS A 49 -1.93 -6.15 -23.61
C LYS A 49 -3.22 -5.65 -24.26
N THR A 50 -4.38 -6.05 -23.74
CA THR A 50 -5.72 -5.68 -24.21
C THR A 50 -6.33 -4.52 -23.40
N CYS A 51 -5.53 -3.80 -22.62
CA CYS A 51 -6.02 -2.64 -21.86
C CYS A 51 -6.38 -1.50 -22.82
N MET A 52 -7.67 -1.15 -22.84
CA MET A 52 -8.23 -0.06 -23.65
C MET A 52 -8.19 1.27 -22.90
N GLN A 53 -8.33 1.23 -21.58
CA GLN A 53 -8.26 2.42 -20.73
C GLN A 53 -7.62 2.07 -19.39
N LEU A 54 -6.74 2.94 -18.92
CA LEU A 54 -6.11 2.86 -17.61
C LEU A 54 -6.28 4.21 -16.93
N SER A 55 -6.98 4.21 -15.80
CA SER A 55 -7.28 5.42 -15.04
C SER A 55 -6.75 5.30 -13.63
N VAL A 56 -5.95 6.27 -13.20
CA VAL A 56 -5.52 6.38 -11.81
C VAL A 56 -6.58 7.14 -11.03
N GLN A 57 -7.03 6.56 -9.93
CA GLN A 57 -8.00 7.16 -9.02
C GLN A 57 -7.37 7.44 -7.67
N ARG A 58 -7.76 8.56 -7.05
CA ARG A 58 -7.30 9.01 -5.74
C ARG A 58 -8.46 9.21 -4.78
N SER A 59 -8.20 8.93 -3.51
CA SER A 59 -9.10 9.16 -2.37
C SER A 59 -8.32 9.79 -1.21
N THR A 60 -9.02 10.55 -0.37
CA THR A 60 -8.52 11.05 0.92
C THR A 60 -9.04 10.25 2.11
N ASP A 61 -9.96 9.32 1.90
CA ASP A 61 -10.65 8.53 2.92
C ASP A 61 -10.59 7.01 2.70
N SER A 62 -9.88 6.56 1.67
CA SER A 62 -9.78 5.17 1.20
C SER A 62 -11.09 4.52 0.73
N ILE A 63 -12.21 5.26 0.70
CA ILE A 63 -13.54 4.75 0.36
C ILE A 63 -14.00 5.36 -0.97
N GLN A 64 -13.95 6.69 -1.08
CA GLN A 64 -14.44 7.43 -2.23
C GLN A 64 -13.29 7.84 -3.14
N PHE A 65 -13.20 7.20 -4.31
CA PHE A 65 -12.14 7.42 -5.28
C PHE A 65 -12.61 8.27 -6.46
N LYS A 66 -11.80 9.25 -6.85
CA LYS A 66 -12.01 10.09 -8.04
C LYS A 66 -10.88 9.89 -9.03
N THR A 67 -11.21 9.78 -10.31
CA THR A 67 -10.20 9.72 -11.38
C THR A 67 -9.43 11.03 -11.46
N ILE A 68 -8.10 10.94 -11.40
CA ILE A 68 -7.19 12.11 -11.48
C ILE A 68 -6.30 12.08 -12.72
N LEU A 69 -6.11 10.90 -13.33
CA LEU A 69 -5.36 10.73 -14.56
C LEU A 69 -5.98 9.61 -15.39
N ASN A 70 -6.03 9.81 -16.71
CA ASN A 70 -6.14 8.74 -17.70
C ASN A 70 -4.81 8.60 -18.43
N ALA A 71 -4.26 7.39 -18.50
CA ALA A 71 -3.02 7.15 -19.22
C ALA A 71 -3.22 7.38 -20.72
N GLN A 72 -2.30 8.10 -21.36
CA GLN A 72 -2.33 8.38 -22.80
C GLN A 72 -2.09 7.11 -23.64
N THR A 73 -1.33 6.16 -23.09
CA THR A 73 -1.02 4.89 -23.74
C THR A 73 -1.33 3.76 -22.76
N PRO A 74 -2.61 3.34 -22.65
CA PRO A 74 -3.07 2.41 -21.62
C PRO A 74 -2.38 1.05 -21.67
N ASN A 75 -2.00 0.57 -22.86
CA ASN A 75 -1.33 -0.71 -23.07
C ASN A 75 0.20 -0.67 -22.87
N MET A 76 0.77 0.50 -22.57
CA MET A 76 2.19 0.64 -22.29
C MET A 76 2.55 -0.16 -21.04
N TYR A 77 3.62 -0.95 -21.13
CA TYR A 77 3.99 -1.87 -20.04
C TYR A 77 4.40 -1.14 -18.76
N ASP A 78 5.15 -0.04 -18.87
CA ASP A 78 5.61 0.76 -17.74
C ASP A 78 5.26 2.23 -18.00
N ASN A 79 4.63 2.89 -17.02
CA ASN A 79 4.27 4.29 -17.09
C ASN A 79 4.05 4.86 -15.68
N GLY A 80 3.95 6.19 -15.58
CA GLY A 80 3.73 6.88 -14.32
C GLY A 80 3.51 8.37 -14.49
N PHE A 81 3.13 9.02 -13.39
CA PHE A 81 3.04 10.47 -13.29
C PHE A 81 3.30 10.95 -11.87
N VAL A 82 3.40 12.26 -11.71
CA VAL A 82 3.51 12.92 -10.40
C VAL A 82 2.24 13.70 -10.13
N ASP A 83 1.51 13.29 -9.10
CA ASP A 83 0.36 13.99 -8.56
C ASP A 83 0.82 15.12 -7.64
N LYS A 84 0.40 16.36 -7.91
CA LYS A 84 0.77 17.55 -7.13
C LYS A 84 -0.18 17.83 -5.96
N ALA A 85 -0.97 16.85 -5.53
CA ALA A 85 -1.81 17.01 -4.35
C ALA A 85 -1.01 17.29 -3.07
N PRO A 86 -1.59 18.05 -2.13
CA PRO A 86 -0.99 18.23 -0.81
C PRO A 86 -0.82 16.88 -0.10
N THR A 87 0.38 16.61 0.37
CA THR A 87 0.72 15.37 1.08
C THR A 87 0.55 15.47 2.59
N GLU A 88 -0.02 16.55 3.12
CA GLU A 88 -0.25 16.76 4.57
C GLU A 88 -1.18 15.71 5.21
N ARG A 89 -1.94 14.98 4.39
CA ARG A 89 -2.85 13.92 4.82
C ARG A 89 -2.57 12.66 4.01
N PRO A 90 -2.89 11.46 4.54
CA PRO A 90 -2.74 10.23 3.78
C PRO A 90 -3.57 10.30 2.50
N LEU A 91 -2.92 10.01 1.38
CA LEU A 91 -3.57 9.89 0.09
C LEU A 91 -3.60 8.41 -0.30
N TYR A 92 -4.73 7.97 -0.83
CA TYR A 92 -4.97 6.59 -1.26
C TYR A 92 -5.16 6.56 -2.76
N TYR A 93 -4.54 5.60 -3.41
CA TYR A 93 -4.54 5.44 -4.86
C TYR A 93 -4.99 4.04 -5.23
N ARG A 94 -5.63 3.91 -6.39
CA ARG A 94 -5.87 2.64 -7.07
C ARG A 94 -5.91 2.87 -8.58
N ILE A 95 -5.69 1.82 -9.35
CA ILE A 95 -5.79 1.85 -10.81
C ILE A 95 -7.04 1.09 -11.25
N ASN A 96 -7.80 1.71 -12.14
CA ASN A 96 -8.89 1.07 -12.87
C ASN A 96 -8.40 0.71 -14.28
N TYR A 97 -8.43 -0.57 -14.62
CA TYR A 97 -8.14 -1.09 -15.94
C TYR A 97 -9.46 -1.46 -16.61
N VAL A 98 -9.72 -0.89 -17.79
CA VAL A 98 -10.76 -1.36 -18.71
C VAL A 98 -10.07 -2.13 -19.81
N LEU A 99 -10.47 -3.39 -19.96
CA LEU A 99 -9.95 -4.32 -20.94
C LEU A 99 -10.95 -4.47 -22.08
N ASP A 100 -10.48 -5.01 -23.19
CA ASP A 100 -11.35 -5.40 -24.31
C ASP A 100 -12.50 -6.32 -23.87
N GLY A 101 -13.63 -6.19 -24.56
CA GLY A 101 -14.88 -6.89 -24.23
C GLY A 101 -15.59 -6.38 -22.96
N GLY A 102 -15.27 -5.15 -22.51
CA GLY A 102 -15.97 -4.49 -21.41
C GLY A 102 -15.61 -5.01 -20.01
N LYS A 103 -14.58 -5.85 -19.89
CA LYS A 103 -14.09 -6.33 -18.60
C LYS A 103 -13.35 -5.22 -17.88
N PHE A 104 -13.51 -5.12 -16.57
CA PHE A 104 -12.79 -4.14 -15.77
C PHE A 104 -12.14 -4.79 -14.56
N TYR A 105 -11.03 -4.19 -14.10
CA TYR A 105 -10.27 -4.65 -12.95
C TYR A 105 -9.75 -3.47 -12.16
N PHE A 106 -9.88 -3.54 -10.83
CA PHE A 106 -9.27 -2.58 -9.91
C PHE A 106 -8.06 -3.20 -9.22
N SER A 107 -6.96 -2.45 -9.16
CA SER A 107 -5.83 -2.82 -8.32
C SER A 107 -6.17 -2.80 -6.84
N THR A 108 -5.30 -3.39 -6.02
CA THR A 108 -5.28 -3.11 -4.58
C THR A 108 -5.07 -1.61 -4.32
N ILE A 109 -5.48 -1.12 -3.15
CA ILE A 109 -5.26 0.28 -2.78
C ILE A 109 -3.85 0.43 -2.23
N GLN A 110 -3.14 1.48 -2.66
CA GLN A 110 -1.83 1.88 -2.13
C GLN A 110 -1.95 3.27 -1.51
N SER A 111 -1.26 3.52 -0.40
CA SER A 111 -1.23 4.85 0.23
C SER A 111 0.14 5.50 0.08
N THR A 112 0.20 6.83 0.24
CA THR A 112 1.48 7.57 0.28
C THR A 112 2.37 7.17 1.44
N GLY A 113 1.89 6.32 2.35
CA GLY A 113 2.66 5.88 3.51
C GLY A 113 3.29 7.08 4.20
N LEU A 114 2.51 8.17 4.37
CA LEU A 114 2.90 9.27 5.25
C LEU A 114 3.52 8.61 6.47
N SER A 115 4.81 8.84 6.67
CA SER A 115 5.51 8.29 7.80
C SER A 115 4.69 8.72 9.01
N LEU A 116 3.94 7.78 9.56
CA LEU A 116 3.74 7.76 10.99
C LEU A 116 5.17 7.54 11.50
N GLU A 117 6.01 8.58 11.49
CA GLU A 117 6.75 8.83 12.71
C GLU A 117 5.64 8.77 13.74
N PRO A 118 5.54 7.68 14.54
CA PRO A 118 4.53 7.66 15.58
C PRO A 118 4.75 8.99 16.29
N ILE A 119 3.75 9.88 16.28
CA ILE A 119 3.77 11.04 17.16
C ILE A 119 4.21 10.41 18.48
N PRO A 120 5.42 10.72 19.01
CA PRO A 120 5.99 9.89 20.05
C PRO A 120 4.91 9.75 21.11
N SER A 121 4.39 8.54 21.28
CA SER A 121 3.16 8.28 22.05
C SER A 121 3.39 8.45 23.55
N THR A 122 4.47 9.15 23.90
CA THR A 122 4.93 9.52 25.23
C THR A 122 4.74 11.01 25.47
N THR A 123 3.71 11.65 24.90
CA THR A 123 3.16 12.81 25.60
C THR A 123 2.45 12.27 26.84
N VAL A 124 3.24 12.02 27.90
CA VAL A 124 2.71 11.80 29.24
C VAL A 124 1.74 12.94 29.48
N TRP A 125 0.46 12.61 29.62
CA TRP A 125 -0.56 13.60 29.87
C TRP A 125 -0.16 14.36 31.14
N LYS A 126 0.17 15.65 30.99
CA LYS A 126 0.38 16.55 32.11
C LYS A 126 -0.94 17.28 32.31
N PRO A 127 -1.58 17.18 33.49
CA PRO A 127 -2.74 18.01 33.78
C PRO A 127 -2.35 19.48 33.56
N SER A 128 -3.23 20.22 32.89
CA SER A 128 -3.12 21.67 32.85
C SER A 128 -3.14 22.22 34.27
N LYS A 129 -2.38 23.30 34.57
CA LYS A 129 -2.43 24.01 35.86
C LYS A 129 -3.87 24.41 36.25
N PHE A 130 -4.72 24.54 35.25
CA PHE A 130 -6.11 24.94 35.38
C PHE A 130 -7.07 23.78 35.66
N VAL A 131 -6.62 22.52 35.61
CA VAL A 131 -7.48 21.35 35.85
C VAL A 131 -6.98 20.60 37.08
N TYR A 132 -7.77 20.60 38.15
CA TYR A 132 -7.42 19.92 39.41
C TYR A 132 -8.66 19.30 40.07
N CYS A 133 -8.45 18.32 40.96
CA CYS A 133 -9.53 17.77 41.79
C CYS A 133 -9.67 18.59 43.07
N ASN A 134 -10.90 18.99 43.42
CA ASN A 134 -11.17 19.64 44.71
C ASN A 134 -11.15 18.61 45.87
N GLY A 135 -11.25 19.07 47.13
CA GLY A 135 -11.25 18.20 48.32
C GLY A 135 -12.42 17.19 48.41
N LYS A 136 -13.34 17.20 47.44
CA LYS A 136 -14.44 16.23 47.30
C LYS A 136 -14.22 15.25 46.13
N GLY A 137 -13.05 15.30 45.49
CA GLY A 137 -12.70 14.43 44.36
C GLY A 137 -13.34 14.82 43.02
N THR A 138 -13.94 16.02 42.91
CA THR A 138 -14.57 16.47 41.67
C THR A 138 -13.54 17.21 40.79
N PRO A 139 -13.40 16.87 39.49
CA PRO A 139 -12.54 17.61 38.58
C PRO A 139 -13.09 19.03 38.38
N THR A 140 -12.24 20.02 38.55
CA THR A 140 -12.57 21.45 38.47
C THR A 140 -11.65 22.12 37.45
N ILE A 141 -12.19 23.09 36.70
CA ILE A 141 -11.46 23.90 35.73
C ILE A 141 -11.42 25.35 36.22
N GLN A 142 -10.23 25.91 36.42
CA GLN A 142 -10.03 27.32 36.74
C GLN A 142 -9.77 28.11 35.46
N LEU A 143 -10.67 29.02 35.11
CA LEU A 143 -10.45 29.94 34.00
C LEU A 143 -9.51 31.08 34.44
N PRO A 144 -8.72 31.68 33.51
CA PRO A 144 -7.83 32.79 33.82
C PRO A 144 -8.57 34.06 34.28
#